data_AF-A0A2E5EHG7-F1
#
_entry.id   AF-A0A2E5EHG7-F1
#
_cell.length_a   1.000
_cell.length_b   1.000
_cell.length_c   1.000
_cell.angle_alpha   90.00
_cell.angle_beta   90.00
_cell.angle_gamma   90.00
#
_symmetry.space_group_name_H-M   'P 1'
#
loop_
_entity.id
_entity.type
_entity.pdbx_description
1 polymer ?
#
loop_
_entity_poly.entity_id
_entity_poly.type
_entity_poly.pdbx_seq_one_letter_code
_entity_poly.pdbx_strand_id
1 'polypeptide(L)'
;MKRKIGITLSVLIFVVLVALQIGSALKVPVSTSGVQTLPDGSTLAFRKAAFGREHYFKTGGWEAIKNRLPDKLVRFFKLKRTRTFHNGDPAFAVLLDYMGSGKDLNHLSFSLADETGFTGIADHGDSDVSSGGGIIGIAFRSFTRRSRELILTVFKRNATWRLETVAGFKFRNPMWKSGYPIWPADPFPVTLVTNGLEFTLERLAFGTRDRSFQPAKSGERQEGLATFTIRQSGTNVADWKPDGVVQVDATGNRQPQGSWGSDWKLTTNFFSWSPTALAIGWRSVRLQHNMPNQAEWRDSPTETCASSSLWIHQCRTSRLI
;
A
#
# COMPACT_ATOMS: atom_id res chain seq x y z
N MET A 1 -6.08 -3.64 -57.47
CA MET A 1 -6.89 -3.16 -56.32
C MET A 1 -7.23 -4.27 -55.30
N LYS A 2 -7.76 -5.43 -55.73
CA LYS A 2 -8.13 -6.55 -54.83
C LYS A 2 -7.03 -7.06 -53.89
N ARG A 3 -5.76 -7.15 -54.35
CA ARG A 3 -4.61 -7.57 -53.52
C ARG A 3 -4.29 -6.63 -52.36
N LYS A 4 -4.45 -5.31 -52.53
CA LYS A 4 -4.16 -4.34 -51.46
C LYS A 4 -5.21 -4.41 -50.35
N ILE A 5 -6.47 -4.60 -50.70
CA ILE A 5 -7.58 -4.76 -49.74
C ILE A 5 -7.39 -6.02 -48.88
N GLY A 6 -6.96 -7.14 -49.48
CA GLY A 6 -6.71 -8.38 -48.75
C GLY A 6 -5.60 -8.27 -47.69
N ILE A 7 -4.49 -7.58 -48.02
CA ILE A 7 -3.38 -7.40 -47.07
C ILE A 7 -3.80 -6.50 -45.90
N THR A 8 -4.49 -5.38 -46.16
CA THR A 8 -4.94 -4.47 -45.11
C THR A 8 -5.91 -5.15 -44.14
N LEU A 9 -6.81 -5.98 -44.64
CA LEU A 9 -7.76 -6.72 -43.81
C LEU A 9 -7.06 -7.76 -42.92
N SER A 10 -6.09 -8.52 -43.47
CA SER A 10 -5.32 -9.49 -42.70
C SER A 10 -4.49 -8.85 -41.58
N VAL A 11 -3.88 -7.69 -41.82
CA VAL A 11 -3.13 -6.95 -40.79
C VAL A 11 -4.07 -6.45 -39.69
N LEU A 12 -5.24 -5.91 -40.05
CA LEU A 12 -6.22 -5.45 -39.06
C LEU A 12 -6.71 -6.60 -38.16
N ILE A 13 -7.04 -7.74 -38.76
CA ILE A 13 -7.46 -8.95 -38.03
C ILE A 13 -6.35 -9.42 -37.08
N PHE A 14 -5.10 -9.44 -37.55
CA PHE A 14 -3.96 -9.83 -36.72
C PHE A 14 -3.77 -8.88 -35.53
N VAL A 15 -3.85 -7.56 -35.73
CA VAL A 15 -3.75 -6.58 -34.64
C VAL A 15 -4.87 -6.76 -33.62
N VAL A 16 -6.10 -6.99 -34.06
CA VAL A 16 -7.25 -7.24 -33.17
C VAL A 16 -7.06 -8.54 -32.38
N LEU A 17 -6.60 -9.62 -33.03
CA LEU A 17 -6.35 -10.89 -32.35
C LEU A 17 -5.21 -10.79 -31.33
N VAL A 18 -4.13 -10.07 -31.65
CA VAL A 18 -3.03 -9.80 -30.71
C VAL A 18 -3.52 -8.94 -29.54
N ALA A 19 -4.31 -7.89 -29.80
CA ALA A 19 -4.89 -7.06 -28.75
C ALA A 19 -5.84 -7.85 -27.84
N LEU A 20 -6.64 -8.77 -28.40
CA LEU A 20 -7.51 -9.66 -27.63
C LEU A 20 -6.72 -10.68 -26.79
N GLN A 21 -5.66 -11.28 -27.34
CA GLN A 21 -4.81 -12.19 -26.58
C GLN A 21 -4.09 -11.47 -25.43
N ILE A 22 -3.50 -10.29 -25.69
CA ILE A 22 -2.86 -9.47 -24.64
C ILE A 22 -3.89 -9.04 -23.59
N GLY A 23 -5.09 -8.63 -24.00
CA GLY A 23 -6.17 -8.26 -23.10
C GLY A 23 -6.69 -9.42 -22.25
N SER A 24 -6.58 -10.66 -22.73
CA SER A 24 -6.97 -11.86 -21.98
C SER A 24 -5.90 -12.34 -21.00
N ALA A 25 -4.61 -12.23 -21.37
CA ALA A 25 -3.49 -12.65 -20.53
C ALA A 25 -3.28 -11.77 -19.28
N LEU A 26 -3.84 -10.56 -19.27
CA LEU A 26 -3.76 -9.63 -18.14
C LEU A 26 -4.96 -9.71 -17.19
N LYS A 27 -5.97 -10.55 -17.48
CA LYS A 27 -7.10 -10.74 -16.57
C LYS A 27 -6.66 -11.66 -15.45
N VAL A 28 -6.16 -11.06 -14.37
CA VAL A 28 -6.12 -11.71 -13.06
C VAL A 28 -7.50 -12.34 -12.83
N PRO A 29 -7.60 -13.62 -12.47
CA PRO A 29 -8.88 -14.23 -12.12
C PRO A 29 -9.36 -13.57 -10.82
N VAL A 30 -10.07 -12.47 -10.98
CA VAL A 30 -10.73 -11.77 -9.90
C VAL A 30 -12.07 -12.45 -9.72
N SER A 31 -12.16 -13.30 -8.69
CA SER A 31 -13.41 -13.97 -8.41
C SER A 31 -14.30 -13.10 -7.53
N THR A 32 -15.57 -13.05 -7.90
CA THR A 32 -16.67 -12.70 -7.01
C THR A 32 -17.17 -13.93 -6.24
N SER A 33 -16.89 -15.14 -6.75
CA SER A 33 -17.07 -16.38 -6.01
C SER A 33 -16.04 -16.39 -4.88
N GLY A 34 -16.52 -16.46 -3.65
CA GLY A 34 -15.68 -16.22 -2.48
C GLY A 34 -14.51 -17.18 -2.31
N VAL A 35 -14.28 -18.19 -3.16
CA VAL A 35 -13.22 -19.22 -3.00
C VAL A 35 -12.34 -19.27 -4.25
N GLN A 36 -11.02 -19.38 -4.05
CA GLN A 36 -9.98 -19.46 -5.08
C GLN A 36 -9.03 -20.63 -4.74
N THR A 37 -8.73 -21.47 -5.72
CA THR A 37 -7.74 -22.56 -5.57
C THR A 37 -6.37 -22.07 -6.02
N LEU A 38 -5.36 -22.25 -5.17
CA LEU A 38 -3.96 -21.90 -5.43
C LEU A 38 -3.25 -23.00 -6.25
N PRO A 39 -2.10 -22.71 -6.87
CA PRO A 39 -1.35 -23.69 -7.68
C PRO A 39 -0.92 -24.95 -6.93
N ASP A 40 -0.81 -24.91 -5.60
CA ASP A 40 -0.47 -26.05 -4.74
C ASP A 40 -1.70 -26.88 -4.32
N GLY A 41 -2.89 -26.55 -4.84
CA GLY A 41 -4.15 -27.21 -4.51
C GLY A 41 -4.82 -26.73 -3.21
N SER A 42 -4.15 -25.88 -2.42
CA SER A 42 -4.80 -25.21 -1.28
C SER A 42 -5.84 -24.20 -1.75
N THR A 43 -6.77 -23.81 -0.88
CA THR A 43 -7.80 -22.83 -1.23
C THR A 43 -7.78 -21.64 -0.30
N LEU A 44 -8.02 -20.45 -0.85
CA LEU A 44 -8.33 -19.24 -0.12
C LEU A 44 -9.78 -18.87 -0.33
N ALA A 45 -10.50 -18.53 0.73
CA ALA A 45 -11.84 -17.99 0.65
C ALA A 45 -11.95 -16.62 1.31
N PHE A 46 -12.48 -15.63 0.59
CA PHE A 46 -12.84 -14.34 1.17
C PHE A 46 -13.95 -14.51 2.19
N ARG A 47 -13.65 -14.14 3.44
CA ARG A 47 -14.61 -14.19 4.55
C ARG A 47 -15.21 -12.83 4.83
N LYS A 48 -14.38 -11.81 5.02
CA LYS A 48 -14.84 -10.47 5.41
C LYS A 48 -13.77 -9.40 5.19
N ALA A 49 -14.22 -8.18 4.91
CA ALA A 49 -13.45 -6.95 5.03
C ALA A 49 -14.04 -6.05 6.13
N ALA A 50 -13.21 -5.40 6.95
CA ALA A 50 -13.64 -4.47 7.99
C ALA A 50 -12.58 -3.42 8.31
N PHE A 51 -13.00 -2.26 8.80
CA PHE A 51 -12.10 -1.20 9.29
C PHE A 51 -12.26 -1.01 10.80
N GLY A 52 -11.16 -0.92 11.54
CA GLY A 52 -11.17 -0.76 12.99
C GLY A 52 -9.83 -1.09 13.63
N ARG A 53 -9.79 -1.12 14.97
CA ARG A 53 -8.62 -1.59 15.74
C ARG A 53 -8.68 -3.07 16.09
N GLU A 54 -9.90 -3.60 16.20
CA GLU A 54 -10.14 -4.98 16.60
C GLU A 54 -10.89 -5.71 15.50
N HIS A 55 -10.31 -6.81 15.03
CA HIS A 55 -10.90 -7.65 14.01
C HIS A 55 -11.10 -9.05 14.59
N TYR A 56 -12.36 -9.45 14.64
CA TYR A 56 -12.78 -10.71 15.24
C TYR A 56 -12.87 -11.78 14.16
N PHE A 57 -12.17 -12.90 14.34
CA PHE A 57 -12.29 -14.09 13.51
C PHE A 57 -13.61 -14.82 13.85
N LYS A 58 -14.75 -14.25 13.49
CA LYS A 58 -16.06 -14.82 13.86
C LYS A 58 -16.24 -16.22 13.28
N THR A 59 -16.25 -17.25 14.11
CA THR A 59 -17.01 -18.47 13.87
C THR A 59 -18.49 -18.19 14.19
N GLY A 60 -19.43 -18.74 13.42
CA GLY A 60 -20.87 -18.45 13.56
C GLY A 60 -21.45 -18.86 14.92
N GLY A 61 -22.67 -18.40 15.21
CA GLY A 61 -23.45 -18.82 16.39
C GLY A 61 -23.06 -18.14 17.70
N TRP A 62 -23.02 -18.92 18.79
CA TRP A 62 -22.82 -18.46 20.17
C TRP A 62 -21.45 -17.77 20.40
N GLU A 63 -20.43 -18.08 19.59
CA GLU A 63 -19.10 -17.46 19.65
C GLU A 63 -19.18 -15.95 19.37
N ALA A 64 -20.09 -15.50 18.51
CA ALA A 64 -20.31 -14.08 18.25
C ALA A 64 -20.90 -13.35 19.47
N ILE A 65 -21.73 -14.02 20.27
CA ILE A 65 -22.32 -13.46 21.50
C ILE A 65 -21.23 -13.38 22.58
N LYS A 66 -20.44 -14.45 22.74
CA LYS A 66 -19.33 -14.53 23.69
C LYS A 66 -18.31 -13.40 23.53
N ASN A 67 -17.98 -13.02 22.30
CA ASN A 67 -17.04 -11.92 22.05
C ASN A 67 -17.60 -10.52 22.38
N ARG A 68 -18.91 -10.38 22.55
CA ARG A 68 -19.55 -9.14 23.00
C ARG A 68 -19.74 -9.10 24.51
N LEU A 69 -19.50 -10.21 25.22
CA LEU A 69 -19.65 -10.25 26.67
C LEU A 69 -18.52 -9.45 27.35
N PRO A 70 -18.84 -8.65 28.38
CA PRO A 70 -17.83 -8.03 29.25
C PRO A 70 -16.81 -9.04 29.78
N ASP A 71 -15.56 -8.60 29.99
CA ASP A 71 -14.44 -9.45 30.42
C ASP A 71 -14.73 -10.25 31.70
N LYS A 72 -15.56 -9.72 32.60
CA LYS A 72 -15.98 -10.38 33.84
C LYS A 72 -16.77 -11.66 33.56
N LEU A 73 -17.74 -11.60 32.65
CA LEU A 73 -18.56 -12.76 32.27
C LEU A 73 -17.73 -13.79 31.51
N VAL A 74 -16.87 -13.34 30.60
CA VAL A 74 -15.95 -14.21 29.86
C VAL A 74 -15.06 -15.00 30.83
N ARG A 75 -14.51 -14.34 31.86
CA ARG A 75 -13.71 -14.99 32.91
C ARG A 75 -14.56 -15.91 33.80
N PHE A 76 -15.73 -15.45 34.23
CA PHE A 76 -16.65 -16.21 35.09
C PHE A 76 -17.06 -17.54 34.45
N PHE A 77 -17.41 -17.52 33.17
CA PHE A 77 -17.78 -18.72 32.40
C PHE A 77 -16.58 -19.46 31.79
N LYS A 78 -15.33 -19.06 32.09
CA LYS A 78 -14.09 -19.63 31.53
C LYS A 78 -14.10 -19.74 30.00
N LEU A 79 -14.73 -18.75 29.35
CA LEU A 79 -14.90 -18.70 27.91
C LEU A 79 -13.60 -18.25 27.24
N LYS A 80 -13.01 -19.07 26.39
CA LYS A 80 -11.83 -18.68 25.59
C LYS A 80 -12.23 -17.69 24.50
N ARG A 81 -11.97 -16.39 24.63
CA ARG A 81 -12.29 -15.43 23.55
C ARG A 81 -11.75 -15.93 22.22
N THR A 82 -12.55 -15.77 21.18
CA THR A 82 -12.07 -16.01 19.83
C THR A 82 -10.89 -15.07 19.60
N ARG A 83 -9.85 -15.55 18.92
CA ARG A 83 -8.69 -14.71 18.66
C ARG A 83 -9.13 -13.42 17.99
N THR A 84 -8.50 -12.35 18.41
CA THR A 84 -8.72 -11.01 17.86
C THR A 84 -7.42 -10.57 17.25
N PHE A 85 -7.51 -10.17 15.99
CA PHE A 85 -6.44 -9.43 15.35
C PHE A 85 -6.54 -7.98 15.81
N HIS A 86 -5.59 -7.55 16.65
CA HIS A 86 -5.55 -6.20 17.21
C HIS A 86 -4.46 -5.37 16.53
N ASN A 87 -4.85 -4.19 16.06
CA ASN A 87 -3.95 -3.17 15.54
C ASN A 87 -3.93 -1.99 16.51
N GLY A 88 -2.73 -1.49 16.84
CA GLY A 88 -2.59 -0.31 17.71
C GLY A 88 -3.29 0.94 17.12
N ASP A 89 -3.25 1.07 15.80
CA ASP A 89 -3.98 2.09 15.03
C ASP A 89 -5.14 1.47 14.25
N PRO A 90 -6.21 2.22 13.94
CA PRO A 90 -7.27 1.75 13.07
C PRO A 90 -6.71 1.35 11.69
N ALA A 91 -6.97 0.11 11.28
CA ALA A 91 -6.54 -0.44 10.01
C ALA A 91 -7.72 -1.05 9.25
N PHE A 92 -7.56 -1.16 7.93
CA PHE A 92 -8.43 -1.97 7.11
C PHE A 92 -7.93 -3.41 7.13
N ALA A 93 -8.76 -4.35 7.54
CA ALA A 93 -8.41 -5.76 7.58
C ALA A 93 -9.26 -6.58 6.61
N VAL A 94 -8.60 -7.53 5.94
CA VAL A 94 -9.25 -8.60 5.18
C VAL A 94 -9.01 -9.92 5.87
N LEU A 95 -10.09 -10.69 6.06
CA LEU A 95 -10.08 -12.03 6.63
C LEU A 95 -10.30 -13.04 5.51
N LEU A 96 -9.40 -14.00 5.39
CA LEU A 96 -9.49 -15.12 4.45
C LEU A 96 -9.52 -16.45 5.20
N ASP A 97 -10.39 -17.37 4.80
CA ASP A 97 -10.26 -18.77 5.20
C ASP A 97 -9.22 -19.44 4.30
N TYR A 98 -8.30 -20.20 4.89
CA TYR A 98 -7.29 -20.96 4.16
C TYR A 98 -7.43 -22.44 4.48
N MET A 99 -7.50 -23.27 3.44
CA MET A 99 -7.54 -24.73 3.58
C MET A 99 -6.32 -25.31 2.89
N GLY A 100 -5.38 -25.86 3.65
CA GLY A 100 -4.11 -26.38 3.15
C GLY A 100 -3.13 -26.74 4.27
N SER A 101 -1.89 -27.10 3.90
CA SER A 101 -0.86 -27.59 4.83
C SER A 101 -0.24 -26.49 5.71
N GLY A 102 -0.57 -25.22 5.50
CA GLY A 102 -0.08 -24.05 6.25
C GLY A 102 1.36 -23.63 5.91
N LYS A 103 2.20 -24.55 5.44
CA LYS A 103 3.60 -24.30 5.07
C LYS A 103 3.76 -23.22 4.00
N ASP A 104 2.82 -23.14 3.06
CA ASP A 104 2.87 -22.21 1.93
C ASP A 104 2.49 -20.76 2.27
N LEU A 105 1.92 -20.50 3.45
CA LEU A 105 1.40 -19.18 3.77
C LEU A 105 2.47 -18.11 3.92
N ASN A 106 3.65 -18.49 4.41
CA ASN A 106 4.78 -17.58 4.54
C ASN A 106 5.33 -17.12 3.19
N HIS A 107 4.92 -17.76 2.09
CA HIS A 107 5.30 -17.40 0.73
C HIS A 107 4.24 -16.56 0.02
N LEU A 108 3.09 -16.31 0.66
CA LEU A 108 2.06 -15.44 0.12
C LEU A 108 2.37 -13.98 0.45
N SER A 109 2.13 -13.10 -0.52
CA SER A 109 2.18 -11.66 -0.35
C SER A 109 0.84 -11.06 -0.78
N PHE A 110 0.41 -10.02 -0.08
CA PHE A 110 -0.93 -9.44 -0.28
C PHE A 110 -0.82 -7.97 -0.68
N SER A 111 -1.61 -7.58 -1.67
CA SER A 111 -1.79 -6.19 -2.06
C SER A 111 -3.26 -5.87 -2.19
N LEU A 112 -3.62 -4.63 -1.86
CA LEU A 112 -4.97 -4.12 -2.00
C LEU A 112 -4.97 -3.03 -3.07
N ALA A 113 -5.61 -3.29 -4.19
CA ALA A 113 -5.82 -2.35 -5.26
C ALA A 113 -7.21 -1.72 -5.19
N ASP A 114 -7.34 -0.54 -5.77
CA ASP A 114 -8.62 0.09 -6.03
C ASP A 114 -9.13 -0.21 -7.45
N GLU A 115 -10.27 0.36 -7.81
CA GLU A 115 -10.87 0.24 -9.14
C GLU A 115 -10.00 0.81 -10.28
N THR A 116 -8.98 1.63 -9.98
CA THR A 116 -8.01 2.13 -10.97
C THR A 116 -6.78 1.23 -11.10
N GLY A 117 -6.69 0.18 -10.29
CA GLY A 117 -5.54 -0.73 -10.25
C GLY A 117 -4.37 -0.23 -9.42
N PHE A 118 -4.55 0.87 -8.66
CA PHE A 118 -3.47 1.39 -7.81
C PHE A 118 -3.37 0.58 -6.52
N THR A 119 -2.18 0.05 -6.25
CA THR A 119 -1.94 -0.99 -5.24
C THR A 119 -1.27 -0.47 -3.97
N GLY A 120 -1.83 -0.80 -2.82
CA GLY A 120 -1.20 -0.71 -1.51
C GLY A 120 -0.63 -2.07 -1.12
N ILE A 121 0.54 -2.08 -0.47
CA ILE A 121 1.15 -3.29 0.06
C ILE A 121 0.68 -3.47 1.51
N ALA A 122 0.42 -4.71 1.94
CA ALA A 122 0.03 -4.99 3.31
C ALA A 122 1.15 -4.64 4.31
N ASP A 123 0.78 -4.07 5.46
CA ASP A 123 1.68 -3.59 6.51
C ASP A 123 2.10 -4.68 7.50
N HIS A 124 1.85 -5.96 7.18
CA HIS A 124 1.95 -7.19 8.00
C HIS A 124 0.56 -7.79 8.25
N GLY A 125 0.44 -9.11 8.04
CA GLY A 125 -0.73 -9.90 8.41
C GLY A 125 -0.42 -10.76 9.63
N ASP A 126 -1.41 -10.98 10.48
CA ASP A 126 -1.37 -11.99 11.54
C ASP A 126 -2.11 -13.22 11.02
N SER A 127 -1.46 -14.37 11.05
CA SER A 127 -2.01 -15.62 10.55
C SER A 127 -2.19 -16.60 11.70
N ASP A 128 -3.43 -17.06 11.92
CA ASP A 128 -3.71 -18.18 12.82
C ASP A 128 -4.00 -19.41 11.97
N VAL A 129 -2.94 -20.06 11.51
CA VAL A 129 -3.06 -21.25 10.68
C VAL A 129 -2.49 -22.46 11.39
N SER A 130 -3.40 -23.39 11.70
CA SER A 130 -3.08 -24.71 12.22
C SER A 130 -2.92 -25.73 11.08
N SER A 131 -2.36 -26.91 11.39
CA SER A 131 -2.31 -28.04 10.45
C SER A 131 -3.74 -28.43 10.03
N GLY A 132 -4.09 -28.21 8.77
CA GLY A 132 -5.42 -28.49 8.22
C GLY A 132 -6.23 -27.25 7.83
N GLY A 133 -5.70 -26.05 8.05
CA GLY A 133 -6.32 -24.79 7.66
C GLY A 133 -6.41 -23.78 8.80
N GLY A 134 -6.91 -22.60 8.48
CA GLY A 134 -7.03 -21.51 9.44
C GLY A 134 -7.59 -20.24 8.82
N ILE A 135 -7.51 -19.16 9.60
CA ILE A 135 -7.95 -17.84 9.15
C ILE A 135 -6.74 -16.93 9.07
N ILE A 136 -6.60 -16.26 7.93
CA ILE A 136 -5.55 -15.27 7.68
C ILE A 136 -6.16 -13.88 7.88
N GLY A 137 -5.59 -13.09 8.78
CA GLY A 137 -5.91 -11.68 8.94
C GLY A 137 -4.84 -10.79 8.29
N ILE A 138 -5.24 -9.95 7.34
CA ILE A 138 -4.32 -9.08 6.61
C ILE A 138 -4.69 -7.64 6.90
N ALA A 139 -3.80 -6.85 7.53
CA ALA A 139 -4.01 -5.41 7.73
C ALA A 139 -3.37 -4.54 6.66
N PHE A 140 -4.06 -3.45 6.35
CA PHE A 140 -3.62 -2.33 5.55
C PHE A 140 -3.84 -1.06 6.37
N ARG A 141 -2.78 -0.36 6.77
CA ARG A 141 -2.91 0.93 7.50
C ARG A 141 -3.30 2.05 6.54
N SER A 142 -3.00 1.89 5.25
CA SER A 142 -3.40 2.78 4.17
C SER A 142 -4.13 2.04 3.05
N PHE A 143 -5.25 2.60 2.59
CA PHE A 143 -6.05 2.09 1.48
C PHE A 143 -6.99 3.16 0.92
N THR A 144 -7.42 3.05 -0.33
CA THR A 144 -8.35 4.03 -0.93
C THR A 144 -9.73 3.97 -0.27
N ARG A 145 -10.13 5.02 0.47
CA ARG A 145 -11.49 5.09 1.05
C ARG A 145 -12.56 5.56 0.06
N ARG A 146 -12.14 6.21 -1.03
CA ARG A 146 -13.03 6.82 -2.04
C ARG A 146 -13.55 5.82 -3.06
N SER A 147 -12.81 4.74 -3.30
CA SER A 147 -13.17 3.72 -4.29
C SER A 147 -14.31 2.86 -3.77
N ARG A 148 -15.27 2.54 -4.64
CA ARG A 148 -16.46 1.76 -4.27
C ARG A 148 -16.11 0.33 -3.98
N GLU A 149 -15.13 -0.17 -4.73
CA GLU A 149 -14.67 -1.54 -4.68
C GLU A 149 -13.18 -1.57 -4.45
N LEU A 150 -12.74 -2.64 -3.82
CA LEU A 150 -11.33 -2.95 -3.60
C LEU A 150 -11.06 -4.35 -4.14
N ILE A 151 -9.82 -4.56 -4.56
CA ILE A 151 -9.34 -5.81 -5.12
C ILE A 151 -8.15 -6.25 -4.27
N LEU A 152 -8.32 -7.31 -3.50
CA LEU A 152 -7.20 -7.97 -2.84
C LEU A 152 -6.53 -8.91 -3.85
N THR A 153 -5.27 -8.65 -4.17
CA THR A 153 -4.43 -9.52 -5.01
C THR A 153 -3.47 -10.30 -4.12
N VAL A 154 -3.42 -11.61 -4.34
CA VAL A 154 -2.53 -12.54 -3.65
C VAL A 154 -1.42 -12.94 -4.62
N PHE A 155 -0.18 -12.80 -4.18
CA PHE A 155 1.00 -13.19 -4.92
C PHE A 155 1.71 -14.34 -4.22
N LYS A 156 2.36 -15.22 -5.00
CA LYS A 156 3.33 -16.21 -4.51
C LYS A 156 4.64 -15.98 -5.23
N ARG A 157 5.77 -16.21 -4.55
CA ARG A 157 7.07 -16.24 -5.24
C ARG A 157 7.22 -17.55 -6.00
N ASN A 158 7.56 -17.46 -7.28
CA ASN A 158 7.89 -18.64 -8.07
C ASN A 158 9.34 -19.10 -7.83
N ALA A 159 9.78 -20.17 -8.52
CA ALA A 159 11.14 -20.72 -8.39
C ALA A 159 12.25 -19.70 -8.76
N THR A 160 11.93 -18.66 -9.53
CA THR A 160 12.85 -17.58 -9.92
C THR A 160 12.77 -16.35 -9.01
N TRP A 161 12.14 -16.48 -7.83
CA TRP A 161 11.92 -15.40 -6.86
C TRP A 161 11.03 -14.23 -7.34
N ARG A 162 10.40 -14.37 -8.52
CA ARG A 162 9.45 -13.38 -9.05
C ARG A 162 8.08 -13.56 -8.40
N LEU A 163 7.40 -12.45 -8.12
CA LEU A 163 6.03 -12.45 -7.63
C LEU A 163 5.08 -12.78 -8.79
N GLU A 164 4.27 -13.81 -8.62
CA GLU A 164 3.21 -14.19 -9.55
C GLU A 164 1.86 -14.09 -8.85
N THR A 165 0.87 -13.53 -9.54
CA THR A 165 -0.49 -13.46 -9.03
C THR A 165 -1.12 -14.85 -9.01
N VAL A 166 -1.52 -15.31 -7.83
CA VAL A 166 -2.10 -16.65 -7.63
C VAL A 166 -3.58 -16.62 -7.23
N ALA A 167 -4.09 -15.47 -6.75
CA ALA A 167 -5.53 -15.28 -6.51
C ALA A 167 -5.90 -13.79 -6.51
N GLY A 168 -7.19 -13.50 -6.73
CA GLY A 168 -7.75 -12.16 -6.63
C GLY A 168 -9.17 -12.18 -6.05
N PHE A 169 -9.47 -11.26 -5.13
CA PHE A 169 -10.78 -11.10 -4.52
C PHE A 169 -11.26 -9.67 -4.68
N LYS A 170 -12.43 -9.49 -5.29
CA LYS A 170 -13.06 -8.18 -5.40
C LYS A 170 -14.24 -8.09 -4.44
N PHE A 171 -14.28 -7.01 -3.66
CA PHE A 171 -15.34 -6.80 -2.67
C PHE A 171 -15.65 -5.31 -2.51
N ARG A 172 -16.84 -5.03 -1.98
CA ARG A 172 -17.27 -3.67 -1.67
C ARG A 172 -16.40 -3.09 -0.56
N ASN A 173 -15.94 -1.85 -0.75
CA ASN A 173 -15.20 -1.12 0.26
C ASN A 173 -16.13 -0.76 1.44
N PRO A 174 -15.92 -1.31 2.66
CA PRO A 174 -16.80 -1.04 3.80
C PRO A 174 -16.69 0.40 4.31
N MET A 175 -15.64 1.12 3.91
CA MET A 175 -15.43 2.53 4.24
C MET A 175 -15.86 3.46 3.11
N TRP A 176 -16.40 2.93 2.01
CA TRP A 176 -16.89 3.80 0.95
C TRP A 176 -18.05 4.67 1.43
N LYS A 177 -17.87 5.98 1.26
CA LYS A 177 -18.88 7.02 1.47
C LYS A 177 -18.72 8.05 0.35
N SER A 178 -19.81 8.66 -0.07
CA SER A 178 -19.74 9.86 -0.92
C SER A 178 -19.21 11.05 -0.10
N GLY A 179 -18.60 12.02 -0.79
CA GLY A 179 -18.25 13.30 -0.17
C GLY A 179 -17.00 13.30 0.72
N TYR A 180 -16.06 12.37 0.54
CA TYR A 180 -14.74 12.53 1.14
C TYR A 180 -14.11 13.86 0.70
N PRO A 181 -13.44 14.60 1.61
CA PRO A 181 -12.79 15.84 1.25
C PRO A 181 -11.73 15.56 0.17
N ILE A 182 -11.57 16.50 -0.75
CA ILE A 182 -10.56 16.47 -1.80
C ILE A 182 -9.61 17.63 -1.50
N TRP A 183 -8.33 17.32 -1.42
CA TRP A 183 -7.30 18.35 -1.31
C TRP A 183 -6.86 18.74 -2.71
N PRO A 184 -6.94 20.02 -3.11
CA PRO A 184 -6.37 20.45 -4.37
C PRO A 184 -4.86 20.21 -4.34
N ALA A 185 -4.26 19.94 -5.51
CA ALA A 185 -2.81 19.83 -5.59
C ALA A 185 -2.17 21.22 -5.50
N ASP A 186 -1.11 21.36 -4.72
CA ASP A 186 -0.27 22.55 -4.76
C ASP A 186 0.53 22.56 -6.08
N PRO A 187 0.71 23.72 -6.73
CA PRO A 187 1.56 23.81 -7.90
C PRO A 187 3.03 23.58 -7.52
N PHE A 188 3.78 22.89 -8.37
CA PHE A 188 5.22 22.74 -8.21
C PHE A 188 5.98 23.87 -8.93
N PRO A 189 7.13 24.33 -8.41
CA PRO A 189 7.71 23.94 -7.11
C PRO A 189 6.94 24.54 -5.93
N VAL A 190 6.97 23.87 -4.78
CA VAL A 190 6.34 24.36 -3.53
C VAL A 190 7.39 24.51 -2.44
N THR A 191 7.43 25.69 -1.80
CA THR A 191 8.43 26.04 -0.78
C THR A 191 7.79 26.25 0.59
N LEU A 192 8.41 25.69 1.63
CA LEU A 192 8.08 25.91 3.03
C LEU A 192 9.28 26.48 3.77
N VAL A 193 9.05 27.51 4.59
CA VAL A 193 10.09 28.08 5.46
C VAL A 193 9.79 27.69 6.91
N THR A 194 10.77 27.09 7.60
CA THR A 194 10.63 26.66 9.00
C THR A 194 12.00 26.55 9.67
N ASN A 195 12.11 27.01 10.92
CA ASN A 195 13.37 26.95 11.70
C ASN A 195 14.60 27.54 10.95
N GLY A 196 14.39 28.60 10.16
CA GLY A 196 15.45 29.22 9.35
C GLY A 196 15.87 28.44 8.10
N LEU A 197 15.19 27.34 7.79
CA LEU A 197 15.40 26.52 6.59
C LEU A 197 14.26 26.71 5.60
N GLU A 198 14.58 26.75 4.31
CA GLU A 198 13.64 26.75 3.19
C GLU A 198 13.67 25.38 2.51
N PHE A 199 12.56 24.67 2.51
CA PHE A 199 12.37 23.37 1.88
C PHE A 199 11.52 23.53 0.63
N THR A 200 12.11 23.28 -0.53
CA THR A 200 11.40 23.33 -1.81
C THR A 200 11.23 21.92 -2.37
N LEU A 201 9.99 21.44 -2.51
CA LEU A 201 9.70 20.25 -3.30
C LEU A 201 9.60 20.68 -4.76
N GLU A 202 10.58 20.27 -5.56
CA GLU A 202 10.71 20.66 -6.96
C GLU A 202 9.88 19.77 -7.88
N ARG A 203 9.86 18.47 -7.60
CA ARG A 203 9.20 17.49 -8.45
C ARG A 203 8.72 16.30 -7.65
N LEU A 204 7.52 15.80 -7.98
CA LEU A 204 6.92 14.62 -7.38
C LEU A 204 6.34 13.72 -8.48
N ALA A 205 6.68 12.44 -8.44
CA ALA A 205 6.19 11.43 -9.37
C ALA A 205 5.85 10.13 -8.66
N PHE A 206 4.97 9.35 -9.28
CA PHE A 206 4.50 8.05 -8.81
C PHE A 206 4.49 7.06 -9.95
N GLY A 207 4.55 5.77 -9.62
CA GLY A 207 4.61 4.72 -10.64
C GLY A 207 5.93 4.73 -11.39
N THR A 208 7.02 5.16 -10.72
CA THR A 208 8.34 5.26 -11.32
C THR A 208 9.14 3.97 -11.18
N ARG A 209 10.12 3.76 -12.05
CA ARG A 209 11.05 2.62 -12.04
C ARG A 209 12.44 3.03 -11.53
N ASP A 210 13.08 2.16 -10.75
CA ASP A 210 14.50 2.18 -10.39
C ASP A 210 15.02 3.59 -10.01
N ARG A 211 14.24 4.35 -9.21
CA ARG A 211 14.60 5.72 -8.80
C ARG A 211 14.84 6.72 -9.93
N SER A 212 14.36 6.39 -11.13
CA SER A 212 14.31 7.30 -12.26
C SER A 212 12.91 7.86 -12.38
N PHE A 213 12.74 9.05 -12.95
CA PHE A 213 11.39 9.55 -13.27
C PHE A 213 10.73 8.82 -14.45
N GLN A 214 11.26 7.68 -14.89
CA GLN A 214 10.65 6.87 -15.94
C GLN A 214 9.51 6.04 -15.37
N PRO A 215 8.38 5.89 -16.09
CA PRO A 215 7.30 5.00 -15.68
C PRO A 215 7.77 3.56 -15.52
N ALA A 216 7.33 2.90 -14.45
CA ALA A 216 7.46 1.46 -14.28
C ALA A 216 6.59 0.72 -15.30
N LYS A 217 7.12 -0.40 -15.82
CA LYS A 217 6.39 -1.29 -16.72
C LYS A 217 5.43 -2.16 -15.93
N SER A 218 4.50 -2.80 -16.65
CA SER A 218 3.62 -3.81 -16.06
C SER A 218 4.44 -4.92 -15.39
N GLY A 219 4.11 -5.24 -14.13
CA GLY A 219 4.82 -6.24 -13.33
C GLY A 219 6.11 -5.75 -12.67
N GLU A 220 6.57 -4.52 -12.96
CA GLU A 220 7.68 -3.91 -12.22
C GLU A 220 7.18 -3.29 -10.90
N ARG A 221 8.07 -3.20 -9.92
CA ARG A 221 7.81 -2.49 -8.68
C ARG A 221 7.62 -1.01 -9.01
N GLN A 222 6.48 -0.45 -8.62
CA GLN A 222 6.23 0.97 -8.72
C GLN A 222 6.85 1.70 -7.53
N GLU A 223 7.50 2.80 -7.80
CA GLU A 223 8.05 3.71 -6.79
C GLU A 223 7.36 5.08 -6.85
N GLY A 224 7.41 5.80 -5.75
CA GLY A 224 7.26 7.25 -5.72
C GLY A 224 8.65 7.86 -5.75
N LEU A 225 8.79 9.02 -6.38
CA LEU A 225 10.04 9.77 -6.48
C LEU A 225 9.76 11.25 -6.23
N ALA A 226 10.52 11.86 -5.32
CA ALA A 226 10.41 13.27 -4.97
C ALA A 226 11.78 13.93 -4.99
N THR A 227 11.92 15.13 -5.56
CA THR A 227 13.17 15.90 -5.60
C THR A 227 13.02 17.18 -4.77
N PHE A 228 13.94 17.41 -3.83
CA PHE A 228 13.89 18.58 -2.96
C PHE A 228 15.16 19.42 -3.04
N THR A 229 15.02 20.71 -2.78
CA THR A 229 16.13 21.63 -2.47
C THR A 229 15.94 22.18 -1.06
N ILE A 230 17.03 22.26 -0.30
CA ILE A 230 17.04 22.78 1.07
C ILE A 230 17.98 23.98 1.10
N ARG A 231 17.51 25.12 1.61
CA ARG A 231 18.31 26.32 1.79
C ARG A 231 18.31 26.78 3.24
N GLN A 232 19.39 27.41 3.68
CA GLN A 232 19.48 28.15 4.92
C GLN A 232 20.01 29.53 4.59
N SER A 233 19.28 30.59 4.99
CA SER A 233 19.64 31.98 4.67
C SER A 233 19.97 32.18 3.18
N GLY A 234 19.15 31.58 2.29
CA GLY A 234 19.31 31.67 0.83
C GLY A 234 20.40 30.76 0.22
N THR A 235 21.22 30.09 1.02
CA THR A 235 22.30 29.20 0.53
C THR A 235 21.85 27.75 0.57
N ASN A 236 22.10 26.97 -0.49
CA ASN A 236 21.80 25.54 -0.49
C ASN A 236 22.64 24.81 0.59
N VAL A 237 21.99 23.99 1.40
CA VAL A 237 22.64 23.19 2.44
C VAL A 237 22.54 21.70 2.09
N ALA A 238 23.68 21.00 2.05
CA ALA A 238 23.79 19.61 1.57
C ALA A 238 23.88 18.57 2.72
N ASP A 239 24.03 19.03 3.95
CA ASP A 239 24.16 18.26 5.18
C ASP A 239 22.82 17.84 5.81
N TRP A 240 21.71 18.29 5.23
CA TRP A 240 20.36 17.94 5.65
C TRP A 240 19.79 16.77 4.86
N LYS A 241 19.19 15.81 5.58
CA LYS A 241 18.39 14.74 4.98
C LYS A 241 17.07 14.58 5.73
N PRO A 242 15.97 14.25 5.05
CA PRO A 242 14.79 13.68 5.69
C PRO A 242 15.10 12.49 6.63
N ASP A 243 14.64 12.60 7.88
CA ASP A 243 14.58 11.56 8.92
C ASP A 243 13.34 10.66 8.77
N GLY A 244 12.31 11.19 8.11
CA GLY A 244 10.96 10.65 8.16
C GLY A 244 10.09 11.21 7.05
N VAL A 245 9.35 10.33 6.40
CA VAL A 245 8.25 10.71 5.53
C VAL A 245 6.97 10.11 6.07
N VAL A 246 5.96 10.95 6.25
CA VAL A 246 4.62 10.49 6.56
C VAL A 246 3.67 10.95 5.47
N GLN A 247 3.17 9.97 4.72
CA GLN A 247 2.13 10.19 3.73
C GLN A 247 0.78 10.21 4.42
N VAL A 248 -0.05 11.20 4.09
CA VAL A 248 -1.39 11.29 4.63
C VAL A 248 -2.35 11.77 3.57
N ASP A 249 -3.49 11.11 3.43
CA ASP A 249 -4.50 11.57 2.48
C ASP A 249 -5.60 12.41 3.15
N ALA A 250 -6.47 12.98 2.32
CA ALA A 250 -7.62 13.75 2.78
C ALA A 250 -8.63 12.89 3.58
N THR A 251 -8.54 11.57 3.50
CA THR A 251 -9.41 10.63 4.20
C THR A 251 -8.86 10.24 5.58
N GLY A 252 -7.67 10.76 5.95
CA GLY A 252 -7.02 10.54 7.23
C GLY A 252 -6.18 9.26 7.29
N ASN A 253 -5.93 8.58 6.17
CA ASN A 253 -4.95 7.49 6.16
C ASN A 253 -3.57 8.04 6.45
N ARG A 254 -2.79 7.38 7.31
CA ARG A 254 -1.45 7.80 7.67
C ARG A 254 -0.49 6.64 7.49
N GLN A 255 0.47 6.81 6.59
CA GLN A 255 1.51 5.83 6.32
C GLN A 255 2.86 6.40 6.75
N PRO A 256 3.34 6.08 7.96
CA PRO A 256 4.71 6.38 8.33
C PRO A 256 5.63 5.47 7.52
N GLN A 257 6.62 6.04 6.85
CA GLN A 257 7.64 5.25 6.19
C GLN A 257 8.83 5.10 7.12
N GLY A 258 9.01 3.88 7.65
CA GLY A 258 10.10 3.54 8.59
C GLY A 258 11.32 2.89 7.95
N SER A 259 11.30 2.61 6.64
CA SER A 259 12.40 1.94 5.93
C SER A 259 12.98 2.85 4.85
N TRP A 260 14.29 3.08 4.98
CA TRP A 260 15.11 3.92 4.10
C TRP A 260 15.86 3.04 3.11
N GLY A 261 15.80 3.37 1.82
CA GLY A 261 16.85 2.97 0.88
C GLY A 261 18.03 3.92 1.07
N SER A 262 19.23 3.39 1.26
CA SER A 262 20.45 4.13 1.64
C SER A 262 21.04 5.05 0.56
N ASP A 263 20.34 5.31 -0.54
CA ASP A 263 20.93 5.94 -1.73
C ASP A 263 20.66 7.45 -1.81
N TRP A 264 21.06 8.16 -0.76
CA TRP A 264 21.14 9.60 -0.72
C TRP A 264 22.38 10.07 -1.50
N LYS A 265 22.20 10.81 -2.59
CA LYS A 265 23.32 11.46 -3.31
C LYS A 265 23.28 12.98 -3.07
N LEU A 266 24.36 13.51 -2.51
CA LEU A 266 24.52 14.88 -1.99
C LEU A 266 24.22 16.03 -2.97
N THR A 267 24.11 15.77 -4.29
CA THR A 267 23.94 16.82 -5.30
C THR A 267 22.52 16.92 -5.85
N THR A 268 21.67 15.93 -5.61
CA THR A 268 20.24 15.96 -5.93
C THR A 268 19.53 15.15 -4.88
N ASN A 269 18.84 15.83 -3.96
CA ASN A 269 18.09 15.17 -2.89
C ASN A 269 16.82 14.57 -3.48
N PHE A 270 16.94 13.41 -4.13
CA PHE A 270 15.79 12.62 -4.51
C PHE A 270 15.48 11.58 -3.44
N PHE A 271 14.20 11.35 -3.22
CA PHE A 271 13.68 10.38 -2.27
C PHE A 271 12.81 9.40 -3.04
N SER A 272 13.11 8.10 -2.92
CA SER A 272 12.26 7.05 -3.47
C SER A 272 11.61 6.21 -2.36
N TRP A 273 10.37 5.78 -2.62
CA TRP A 273 9.62 4.90 -1.72
C TRP A 273 8.72 3.97 -2.49
N SER A 274 8.24 2.92 -1.84
CA SER A 274 7.11 2.14 -2.37
C SER A 274 5.82 2.87 -2.02
N PRO A 275 5.12 3.47 -2.99
CA PRO A 275 3.87 4.14 -2.72
C PRO A 275 2.85 3.07 -2.35
N THR A 276 2.13 3.29 -1.26
CA THR A 276 0.89 2.56 -1.02
C THR A 276 -0.25 3.26 -1.75
N ALA A 277 -1.40 2.57 -1.89
CA ALA A 277 -2.55 3.02 -2.67
C ALA A 277 -3.27 4.27 -2.11
N LEU A 278 -2.58 5.39 -2.01
CA LEU A 278 -3.12 6.66 -1.54
C LEU A 278 -3.17 7.68 -2.68
N ALA A 279 -4.26 8.45 -2.72
CA ALA A 279 -4.23 9.78 -3.32
C ALA A 279 -3.45 10.66 -2.32
N ILE A 280 -2.15 10.83 -2.56
CA ILE A 280 -1.20 11.27 -1.54
C ILE A 280 -1.23 12.79 -1.36
N GLY A 281 -1.62 13.23 -0.17
CA GLY A 281 -1.02 14.41 0.41
C GLY A 281 0.19 14.01 1.26
N TRP A 282 1.13 14.93 1.42
CA TRP A 282 2.19 14.87 2.40
C TRP A 282 1.75 15.77 3.56
N ARG A 283 1.87 15.28 4.79
CA ARG A 283 1.57 16.09 5.98
C ARG A 283 2.79 16.45 6.79
N SER A 284 3.82 15.61 6.76
CA SER A 284 5.05 15.89 7.50
C SER A 284 6.24 15.16 6.89
N VAL A 285 7.28 15.93 6.58
CA VAL A 285 8.64 15.41 6.41
C VAL A 285 9.37 15.75 7.70
N ARG A 286 9.82 14.73 8.43
CA ARG A 286 10.73 14.91 9.56
C ARG A 286 12.15 14.97 9.01
N LEU A 287 12.98 15.82 9.56
CA LEU A 287 14.34 16.06 9.09
C LEU A 287 15.35 15.62 10.14
N GLN A 288 16.45 15.03 9.71
CA GLN A 288 17.59 14.70 10.54
C GLN A 288 18.77 15.53 10.05
N HIS A 289 19.38 16.26 10.98
CA HIS A 289 20.69 16.81 10.72
C HIS A 289 21.68 15.64 10.64
N ASN A 290 22.39 15.49 9.52
CA ASN A 290 23.37 14.44 9.38
C ASN A 290 24.64 14.89 10.13
N MET A 291 24.76 14.54 11.41
CA MET A 291 25.97 14.84 12.18
C MET A 291 27.09 13.85 11.83
N PRO A 292 28.35 14.28 11.66
CA PRO A 292 29.44 13.42 11.18
C PRO A 292 29.81 12.21 12.07
N ASN A 293 29.33 12.11 13.32
CA ASN A 293 29.69 11.03 14.24
C ASN A 293 28.49 10.55 15.08
N GLN A 294 27.76 9.53 14.62
CA GLN A 294 26.69 8.89 15.42
C GLN A 294 27.20 7.94 16.52
N ALA A 295 28.51 7.66 16.57
CA ALA A 295 29.08 6.69 17.52
C ALA A 295 29.20 7.21 18.97
N GLU A 296 29.24 8.53 19.19
CA GLU A 296 29.54 9.13 20.50
C GLU A 296 28.31 9.48 21.36
N TRP A 297 27.08 9.36 20.85
CA TRP A 297 25.88 9.94 21.48
C TRP A 297 24.85 8.93 22.02
N ARG A 298 25.22 7.66 22.25
CA ARG A 298 24.25 6.68 22.80
C ARG A 298 23.77 6.98 24.23
N ASP A 299 24.46 7.85 24.97
CA ASP A 299 24.20 8.07 26.40
C ASP A 299 23.72 9.48 26.78
N SER A 300 23.42 10.36 25.81
CA SER A 300 22.98 11.73 26.10
C SER A 300 21.45 11.85 26.07
N PRO A 301 20.82 12.57 27.01
CA PRO A 301 19.37 12.80 26.98
C PRO A 301 18.99 13.57 25.71
N THR A 302 18.02 13.02 25.00
CA THR A 302 17.50 13.49 23.70
C THR A 302 17.33 15.01 23.64
N GLU A 303 18.27 15.71 23.02
CA GLU A 303 17.99 17.04 22.47
C GLU A 303 16.89 16.87 21.41
N THR A 304 15.81 17.63 21.60
CA THR A 304 14.62 17.62 20.76
C THR A 304 14.97 17.84 19.29
N CYS A 305 14.88 16.79 18.48
CA CYS A 305 14.79 16.94 17.02
C CYS A 305 13.64 17.91 16.73
N ALA A 306 13.93 19.04 16.07
CA ALA A 306 12.92 19.97 15.62
C ALA A 306 11.99 19.25 14.63
N SER A 307 10.75 18.95 15.06
CA SER A 307 9.74 18.38 14.17
C SER A 307 9.00 19.51 13.46
N SER A 308 9.37 19.81 12.22
CA SER A 308 8.54 20.61 11.32
C SER A 308 7.60 19.70 10.52
N SER A 309 6.39 20.18 10.23
CA SER A 309 5.40 19.45 9.43
C SER A 309 5.22 20.16 8.09
N LEU A 310 5.56 19.45 7.00
CA LEU A 310 5.39 19.89 5.62
C LEU A 310 4.07 19.37 5.05
N TRP A 311 3.17 20.31 4.75
CA TRP A 311 1.89 20.04 4.10
C TRP A 311 2.05 20.28 2.59
N ILE A 312 2.01 19.23 1.80
CA ILE A 312 1.98 19.33 0.34
C ILE A 312 0.84 18.45 -0.16
N HIS A 313 -0.15 19.06 -0.77
CA HIS A 313 -1.30 18.32 -1.28
C HIS A 313 -1.03 17.94 -2.74
N GLN A 314 -1.29 16.68 -3.12
CA GLN A 314 -1.36 16.29 -4.53
C GLN A 314 -2.59 15.40 -4.75
N CYS A 315 -3.46 15.81 -5.68
CA CYS A 315 -4.59 15.00 -6.10
C CYS A 315 -4.33 14.49 -7.51
N ARG A 316 -4.29 13.17 -7.68
CA ARG A 316 -4.44 12.58 -9.01
C ARG A 316 -5.93 12.38 -9.26
N THR A 317 -6.52 13.26 -10.08
CA THR A 317 -7.80 12.94 -10.73
C THR A 317 -7.48 12.00 -11.89
N SER A 318 -7.84 10.73 -11.77
CA SER A 318 -7.90 9.83 -12.92
C SER A 318 -9.04 10.27 -13.84
N ARG A 319 -8.77 11.24 -14.73
CA ARG A 319 -9.42 11.24 -16.04
C ARG A 319 -8.55 10.36 -16.93
N LEU A 320 -8.92 9.08 -17.03
CA LEU A 320 -8.57 8.30 -18.20
C LEU A 320 -9.37 8.88 -19.36
N ILE A 321 -8.66 9.37 -20.39
CA ILE A 321 -9.21 9.54 -21.75
C ILE A 321 -9.37 8.14 -22.33
#